data_AF-A0A3B8ZAN3-F1
#
_entry.id   AF-A0A3B8ZAN3-F1
#
_cell.length_a   1.000
_cell.length_b   1.000
_cell.length_c   1.000
_cell.angle_alpha   90.00
_cell.angle_beta   90.00
_cell.angle_gamma   90.00
#
_symmetry.space_group_name_H-M   'P 1'
#
loop_
_entity.id
_entity.type
_entity.pdbx_description
1 polymer ?
#
loop_
_entity_poly.entity_id
_entity_poly.type
_entity_poly.pdbx_seq_one_letter_code
_entity_poly.pdbx_strand_id
1 'polypeptide(L)'
;ERQQAINAYCEMLYRRAMLLLPNNDNQYVVASILLSRGATELGRSTMRRMAPDHRVGLPKAHAAMAASLLSEYRKEANQAVLELFVHHADAALNWRDTPIDTLIALSDLYWQRNNRNRSLQVLQVAAGRDSRLYTLLFERAAMTDDVLLQSRAKQLALAQLRDVLIKQPRNDQARVQMAQILSTSDDGLPIAEKLLAQGLALGPNKYLTRGLSEVYRLAFLRKFLKSNRTSVELDLLDIAIRIDP
;
A
#
# COMPACT_ATOMS: atom_id res chain seq x y z
N GLU A 1 10.20 14.49 26.62
CA GLU A 1 8.78 14.10 26.44
C GLU A 1 8.28 13.46 27.73
N ARG A 2 7.16 13.94 28.32
CA ARG A 2 6.65 13.40 29.59
C ARG A 2 6.02 12.02 29.36
N GLN A 3 6.66 10.97 29.86
CA GLN A 3 6.03 9.66 30.06
C GLN A 3 4.74 9.86 30.86
N GLN A 4 3.57 9.61 30.27
CA GLN A 4 2.33 9.54 31.02
C GLN A 4 2.39 8.27 31.88
N ALA A 5 2.65 8.45 33.18
CA ALA A 5 2.64 7.38 34.15
C ALA A 5 1.28 6.67 34.09
N ILE A 6 1.33 5.35 33.92
CA ILE A 6 0.16 4.49 34.07
C ILE A 6 -0.38 4.71 35.48
N ASN A 7 -1.68 4.99 35.62
CA ASN A 7 -2.32 5.06 36.93
C ASN A 7 -1.98 3.78 37.70
N ALA A 8 -1.29 3.91 38.84
CA ALA A 8 -0.80 2.81 39.67
C ALA A 8 -1.92 1.81 40.04
N TYR A 9 -3.16 2.29 40.16
CA TYR A 9 -4.32 1.45 40.41
C TYR A 9 -4.65 0.51 39.25
N CYS A 10 -4.59 1.00 38.01
CA CYS A 10 -4.78 0.17 36.82
C CYS A 10 -3.67 -0.87 36.67
N GLU A 11 -2.42 -0.49 36.98
CA GLU A 11 -1.29 -1.41 36.95
C GLU A 11 -1.45 -2.53 38.00
N MET A 12 -1.88 -2.17 39.22
CA MET A 12 -2.14 -3.14 40.29
C MET A 12 -3.28 -4.10 39.92
N LEU A 13 -4.44 -3.59 39.47
CA LEU A 13 -5.58 -4.42 39.05
C LEU A 13 -5.18 -5.38 37.93
N TYR A 14 -4.35 -4.91 37.01
CA TYR A 14 -3.88 -5.75 35.91
C TYR A 14 -2.85 -6.80 36.35
N ARG A 15 -1.86 -6.45 37.18
CA ARG A 15 -0.92 -7.43 37.76
C ARG A 15 -1.68 -8.52 38.51
N ARG A 16 -2.77 -8.15 39.19
CA ARG A 16 -3.68 -9.09 39.84
C ARG A 16 -4.43 -9.98 38.83
N ALA A 17 -4.96 -9.41 37.75
CA ALA A 17 -5.57 -10.20 36.66
C ALA A 17 -4.57 -11.17 36.01
N MET A 18 -3.30 -10.78 35.87
CA MET A 18 -2.21 -11.63 35.39
C MET A 18 -1.88 -12.79 36.30
N LEU A 19 -1.88 -12.56 37.61
CA LEU A 19 -1.65 -13.62 38.59
C LEU A 19 -2.81 -14.61 38.63
N LEU A 20 -4.03 -14.14 38.37
CA LEU A 20 -5.24 -14.96 38.43
C LEU A 20 -5.52 -15.71 37.12
N LEU A 21 -5.18 -15.14 35.95
CA LEU A 21 -5.43 -15.73 34.63
C LEU A 21 -4.27 -15.44 33.64
N PRO A 22 -3.11 -16.11 33.81
CA PRO A 22 -1.93 -15.92 32.97
C PRO A 22 -2.10 -16.64 31.62
N ASN A 23 -2.89 -16.06 30.72
CA ASN A 23 -2.96 -16.51 29.32
C ASN A 23 -2.32 -15.48 28.38
N ASN A 24 -1.97 -15.94 27.18
CA ASN A 24 -1.32 -15.11 26.16
C ASN A 24 -2.21 -13.92 25.73
N ASP A 25 -3.53 -14.05 25.81
CA ASP A 25 -4.44 -12.98 25.39
C ASP A 25 -4.40 -11.79 26.33
N ASN A 26 -4.43 -12.04 27.63
CA ASN A 26 -4.34 -11.01 28.64
C ASN A 26 -2.93 -10.38 28.61
N GLN A 27 -1.86 -11.18 28.52
CA GLN A 27 -0.47 -10.68 28.39
C GLN A 27 -0.30 -9.78 27.17
N TYR A 28 -0.91 -10.15 26.04
CA TYR A 28 -0.92 -9.32 24.83
C TYR A 28 -1.58 -7.97 25.06
N VAL A 29 -2.72 -7.93 25.76
CA VAL A 29 -3.43 -6.66 26.03
C VAL A 29 -2.53 -5.68 26.76
N VAL A 30 -1.81 -6.09 27.80
CA VAL A 30 -0.93 -5.14 28.47
C VAL A 30 0.35 -4.82 27.77
N ALA A 31 0.96 -5.80 27.13
CA ALA A 31 2.10 -5.51 26.29
C ALA A 31 1.73 -4.43 25.24
N SER A 32 0.52 -4.50 24.68
CA SER A 32 -0.01 -3.49 23.76
C SER A 32 -0.24 -2.12 24.42
N ILE A 33 -0.78 -2.09 25.66
CA ILE A 33 -0.96 -0.83 26.42
C ILE A 33 0.39 -0.20 26.78
N LEU A 34 1.37 -1.01 27.15
CA LEU A 34 2.73 -0.53 27.45
C LEU A 34 3.36 0.09 26.20
N LEU A 35 3.24 -0.56 25.05
CA LEU A 35 3.68 -0.02 23.77
C LEU A 35 2.98 1.31 23.45
N SER A 36 1.65 1.39 23.59
CA SER A 36 0.89 2.61 23.26
C SER A 36 1.19 3.79 24.19
N ARG A 37 1.64 3.53 25.42
CA ARG A 37 2.05 4.56 26.40
C ARG A 37 3.53 4.89 26.38
N GLY A 38 4.29 4.36 25.41
CA GLY A 38 5.72 4.63 25.27
C GLY A 38 6.62 3.86 26.24
N ALA A 39 6.09 2.91 27.00
CA ALA A 39 6.89 1.94 27.76
C ALA A 39 7.39 0.83 26.82
N THR A 40 8.09 1.23 25.74
CA THR A 40 8.37 0.40 24.57
C THR A 40 9.16 -0.86 24.91
N GLU A 41 10.25 -0.74 25.67
CA GLU A 41 11.11 -1.89 25.99
C GLU A 41 10.38 -2.91 26.87
N LEU A 42 9.61 -2.45 27.86
CA LEU A 42 8.81 -3.34 28.70
C LEU A 42 7.67 -4.01 27.92
N GLY A 43 7.03 -3.27 27.02
CA GLY A 43 6.02 -3.80 26.11
C GLY A 43 6.59 -4.89 25.21
N ARG A 44 7.74 -4.64 24.57
CA ARG A 44 8.42 -5.60 23.71
C ARG A 44 8.93 -6.82 24.46
N SER A 45 9.56 -6.64 25.62
CA SER A 45 10.05 -7.77 26.42
C SER A 45 8.91 -8.69 26.87
N THR A 46 7.73 -8.13 27.13
CA THR A 46 6.51 -8.90 27.39
C THR A 46 6.03 -9.61 26.12
N MET A 47 6.00 -8.92 24.98
CA MET A 47 5.61 -9.49 23.68
C MET A 47 6.51 -10.65 23.22
N ARG A 48 7.83 -10.60 23.45
CA ARG A 48 8.78 -11.64 23.01
C ARG A 48 8.45 -13.04 23.55
N ARG A 49 7.75 -13.13 24.68
CA ARG A 49 7.29 -14.43 25.22
C ARG A 49 6.21 -15.08 24.35
N MET A 50 5.37 -14.25 23.74
CA MET A 50 4.25 -14.66 22.89
C MET A 50 4.65 -14.69 21.41
N ALA A 51 5.52 -13.80 20.98
CA ALA A 51 6.05 -13.66 19.63
C ALA A 51 7.59 -13.69 19.67
N PRO A 52 8.20 -14.88 19.85
CA PRO A 52 9.64 -15.03 19.92
C PRO A 52 10.32 -14.85 18.56
N ASP A 53 11.59 -14.46 18.59
CA ASP A 53 12.35 -14.07 17.40
C ASP A 53 12.78 -15.25 16.51
N HIS A 54 12.61 -16.50 16.98
CA HIS A 54 13.16 -17.70 16.35
C HIS A 54 12.12 -18.81 16.06
N ARG A 55 10.84 -18.60 16.37
CA ARG A 55 9.78 -19.58 16.10
C ARG A 55 8.44 -18.89 15.86
N VAL A 56 7.49 -19.63 15.31
CA VAL A 56 6.11 -19.16 15.15
C VAL A 56 5.50 -18.92 16.54
N GLY A 57 5.00 -17.72 16.76
CA GLY A 57 4.30 -17.33 17.98
C GLY A 57 2.87 -16.88 17.71
N LEU A 58 2.31 -16.14 18.65
CA LEU A 58 0.97 -15.57 18.57
C LEU A 58 0.93 -14.45 17.51
N PRO A 59 0.13 -14.58 16.42
CA PRO A 59 0.19 -13.65 15.29
C PRO A 59 -0.08 -12.19 15.66
N LYS A 60 -1.02 -11.93 16.56
CA LYS A 60 -1.31 -10.57 17.06
C LYS A 60 -0.13 -9.93 17.79
N ALA A 61 0.64 -10.72 18.54
CA ALA A 61 1.84 -10.24 19.23
C ALA A 61 2.96 -9.93 18.21
N HIS A 62 3.11 -10.76 17.16
CA HIS A 62 4.02 -10.46 16.06
C HIS A 62 3.64 -9.15 15.35
N ALA A 63 2.36 -8.90 15.10
CA ALA A 63 1.92 -7.65 14.47
C ALA A 63 2.24 -6.40 15.31
N ALA A 64 1.99 -6.47 16.62
CA ALA A 64 2.32 -5.38 17.55
C ALA A 64 3.85 -5.15 17.65
N MET A 65 4.64 -6.23 17.67
CA MET A 65 6.11 -6.15 17.60
C MET A 65 6.57 -5.48 16.30
N ALA A 66 6.05 -5.93 15.16
CA ALA A 66 6.39 -5.37 13.84
C ALA A 66 6.07 -3.87 13.77
N ALA A 67 4.88 -3.45 14.20
CA ALA A 67 4.52 -2.02 14.21
C ALA A 67 5.46 -1.20 15.11
N SER A 68 5.80 -1.73 16.29
CA SER A 68 6.73 -1.08 17.22
C SER A 68 8.15 -0.96 16.65
N LEU A 69 8.67 -2.02 16.02
CA LEU A 69 10.00 -2.04 15.41
C LEU A 69 10.09 -1.15 14.17
N LEU A 70 9.04 -1.09 13.36
CA LEU A 70 8.98 -0.18 12.22
C LEU A 70 9.09 1.29 12.67
N SER A 71 8.42 1.65 13.76
CA SER A 71 8.48 3.00 14.34
C SER A 71 9.88 3.38 14.81
N GLU A 72 10.60 2.44 15.45
CA GLU A 72 11.99 2.64 15.87
C GLU A 72 12.94 2.70 14.67
N TYR A 73 12.81 1.79 13.70
CA TYR A 73 13.63 1.82 12.49
C TYR A 73 13.51 3.16 11.75
N ARG A 74 12.29 3.73 11.66
CA ARG A 74 12.08 5.05 11.05
C ARG A 74 12.78 6.19 11.80
N LYS A 75 13.10 6.03 13.09
CA LYS A 75 13.81 7.03 13.89
C LYS A 75 15.32 6.84 13.86
N GLU A 76 15.77 5.60 13.93
CA GLU A 76 17.18 5.27 14.18
C GLU A 76 17.91 4.70 12.97
N ALA A 77 17.19 4.27 11.94
CA ALA A 77 17.72 3.62 10.73
C ALA A 77 18.65 2.42 11.02
N ASN A 78 18.42 1.71 12.12
CA ASN A 78 19.23 0.57 12.54
C ASN A 78 18.86 -0.72 11.77
N GLN A 79 19.82 -1.30 11.05
CA GLN A 79 19.60 -2.50 10.26
C GLN A 79 19.19 -3.74 11.07
N ALA A 80 19.69 -3.89 12.30
CA ALA A 80 19.32 -5.02 13.16
C ALA A 80 17.83 -4.96 13.54
N VAL A 81 17.31 -3.75 13.79
CA VAL A 81 15.88 -3.50 14.02
C VAL A 81 15.07 -3.82 12.76
N LEU A 82 15.60 -3.53 11.58
CA LEU A 82 14.94 -3.84 10.31
C LEU A 82 14.77 -5.34 10.09
N GLU A 83 15.77 -6.16 10.41
CA GLU A 83 15.63 -7.62 10.27
C GLU A 83 14.60 -8.20 11.25
N LEU A 84 14.56 -7.70 12.49
CA LEU A 84 13.50 -8.08 13.43
C LEU A 84 12.12 -7.65 12.93
N PHE A 85 12.00 -6.44 12.38
CA PHE A 85 10.76 -5.99 11.75
C PHE A 85 10.30 -6.97 10.67
N VAL A 86 11.19 -7.36 9.74
CA VAL A 86 10.86 -8.28 8.65
C VAL A 86 10.34 -9.62 9.21
N HIS A 87 11.04 -10.20 10.18
CA HIS A 87 10.60 -11.44 10.84
C HIS A 87 9.19 -11.33 11.42
N HIS A 88 8.95 -10.33 12.26
CA HIS A 88 7.66 -10.17 12.93
C HIS A 88 6.54 -9.79 11.96
N ALA A 89 6.81 -8.96 10.96
CA ALA A 89 5.82 -8.56 9.96
C ALA A 89 5.42 -9.76 9.09
N ASP A 90 6.37 -10.60 8.68
CA ASP A 90 6.10 -11.78 7.85
C ASP A 90 5.33 -12.85 8.64
N ALA A 91 5.70 -13.09 9.90
CA ALA A 91 4.97 -13.98 10.81
C ALA A 91 3.53 -13.50 11.08
N ALA A 92 3.28 -12.19 11.00
CA ALA A 92 1.97 -11.59 11.18
C ALA A 92 1.18 -11.40 9.88
N LEU A 93 1.73 -11.76 8.71
CA LEU A 93 1.18 -11.42 7.40
C LEU A 93 -0.32 -11.73 7.29
N ASN A 94 -0.73 -12.95 7.67
CA ASN A 94 -2.10 -13.42 7.53
C ASN A 94 -3.03 -13.07 8.70
N TRP A 95 -2.52 -12.44 9.76
CA TRP A 95 -3.40 -11.99 10.84
C TRP A 95 -4.22 -10.79 10.39
N ARG A 96 -5.55 -10.90 10.49
CA ARG A 96 -6.52 -9.94 9.91
C ARG A 96 -6.29 -8.48 10.35
N ASP A 97 -5.81 -8.27 11.57
CA ASP A 97 -5.64 -6.94 12.17
C ASP A 97 -4.18 -6.44 12.11
N THR A 98 -3.30 -7.10 11.33
CA THR A 98 -1.95 -6.57 11.07
C THR A 98 -2.06 -5.21 10.39
N PRO A 99 -1.41 -4.15 10.91
CA PRO A 99 -1.54 -2.81 10.37
C PRO A 99 -1.15 -2.73 8.89
N ILE A 100 -1.94 -1.99 8.10
CA ILE A 100 -1.71 -1.84 6.66
C ILE A 100 -0.33 -1.25 6.37
N ASP A 101 0.09 -0.23 7.12
CA ASP A 101 1.43 0.38 6.98
C ASP A 101 2.57 -0.61 7.21
N THR A 102 2.38 -1.57 8.11
CA THR A 102 3.34 -2.66 8.35
C THR A 102 3.44 -3.57 7.13
N LEU A 103 2.31 -3.91 6.51
CA LEU A 103 2.29 -4.74 5.30
C LEU A 103 2.90 -4.01 4.10
N ILE A 104 2.59 -2.72 3.91
CA ILE A 104 3.20 -1.90 2.85
C ILE A 104 4.72 -1.83 3.05
N ALA A 105 5.19 -1.51 4.26
CA ALA A 105 6.61 -1.45 4.53
C ALA A 105 7.32 -2.79 4.30
N LEU A 106 6.71 -3.91 4.71
CA LEU A 106 7.24 -5.24 4.43
C LEU A 106 7.30 -5.53 2.92
N SER A 107 6.25 -5.18 2.18
CA SER A 107 6.20 -5.34 0.73
C SER A 107 7.30 -4.54 0.04
N ASP A 108 7.50 -3.27 0.43
CA ASP A 108 8.53 -2.40 -0.14
C ASP A 108 9.94 -2.90 0.18
N LEU A 109 10.18 -3.47 1.37
CA LEU A 109 11.48 -4.08 1.70
C LEU A 109 11.77 -5.30 0.81
N TYR A 110 10.79 -6.18 0.61
CA TYR A 110 10.96 -7.29 -0.33
C TYR A 110 11.18 -6.79 -1.75
N TRP A 111 10.52 -5.70 -2.16
CA TRP A 111 10.74 -5.06 -3.45
C TRP A 111 12.19 -4.58 -3.59
N GLN A 112 12.69 -3.85 -2.60
CA GLN A 112 14.06 -3.32 -2.59
C GLN A 112 15.12 -4.43 -2.58
N ARG A 113 14.86 -5.55 -1.89
CA ARG A 113 15.71 -6.75 -1.86
C ARG A 113 15.59 -7.61 -3.13
N ASN A 114 14.93 -7.11 -4.17
CA ASN A 114 14.66 -7.81 -5.43
C ASN A 114 13.85 -9.12 -5.29
N ASN A 115 13.16 -9.32 -4.16
CA ASN A 115 12.23 -10.43 -3.96
C ASN A 115 10.81 -10.00 -4.41
N ARG A 116 10.65 -9.83 -5.72
CA ARG A 116 9.42 -9.31 -6.34
C ARG A 116 8.19 -10.16 -6.02
N ASN A 117 8.33 -11.48 -6.08
CA ASN A 117 7.23 -12.41 -5.82
C ASN A 117 6.71 -12.28 -4.38
N ARG A 118 7.59 -12.26 -3.38
CA ARG A 118 7.17 -12.10 -1.98
C ARG A 118 6.58 -10.71 -1.73
N SER A 119 7.18 -9.67 -2.31
CA SER A 119 6.66 -8.29 -2.25
C SER A 119 5.22 -8.21 -2.73
N LEU A 120 4.92 -8.78 -3.90
CA LEU A 120 3.58 -8.78 -4.49
C LEU A 120 2.59 -9.62 -3.68
N GLN A 121 3.00 -10.76 -3.11
CA GLN A 121 2.15 -11.53 -2.19
C GLN A 121 1.73 -10.71 -0.97
N VAL A 122 2.67 -10.00 -0.34
CA VAL A 122 2.37 -9.14 0.81
C VAL A 122 1.44 -8.00 0.40
N LEU A 123 1.69 -7.38 -0.75
CA LEU A 123 0.86 -6.29 -1.26
C LEU A 123 -0.55 -6.73 -1.63
N GLN A 124 -0.74 -7.96 -2.14
CA GLN A 124 -2.05 -8.55 -2.37
C GLN A 124 -2.84 -8.69 -1.07
N VAL A 125 -2.18 -9.14 0.02
CA VAL A 125 -2.82 -9.23 1.34
C VAL A 125 -3.23 -7.85 1.84
N ALA A 126 -2.35 -6.85 1.71
CA ALA A 126 -2.65 -5.47 2.09
C ALA A 126 -3.82 -4.91 1.28
N ALA A 127 -3.80 -5.07 -0.05
CA ALA A 127 -4.84 -4.56 -0.94
C ALA A 127 -6.19 -5.28 -0.78
N GLY A 128 -6.17 -6.56 -0.37
CA GLY A 128 -7.38 -7.29 0.01
C GLY A 128 -8.06 -6.72 1.27
N ARG A 129 -7.34 -5.98 2.11
CA ARG A 129 -7.87 -5.32 3.32
C ARG A 129 -8.15 -3.83 3.11
N ASP A 130 -7.38 -3.18 2.25
CA ASP A 130 -7.55 -1.79 1.88
C ASP A 130 -7.53 -1.63 0.35
N SER A 131 -8.71 -1.51 -0.23
CA SER A 131 -8.88 -1.46 -1.69
C SER A 131 -8.20 -0.25 -2.34
N ARG A 132 -7.84 0.80 -1.57
CA ARG A 132 -7.07 1.95 -2.08
C ARG A 132 -5.69 1.55 -2.58
N LEU A 133 -5.19 0.37 -2.18
CA LEU A 133 -3.90 -0.15 -2.61
C LEU A 133 -3.95 -0.95 -3.91
N TYR A 134 -5.12 -1.16 -4.53
CA TYR A 134 -5.20 -1.90 -5.79
C TYR A 134 -4.45 -1.21 -6.94
N THR A 135 -4.44 0.14 -6.98
CA THR A 135 -3.63 0.88 -7.96
C THR A 135 -2.13 0.61 -7.78
N LEU A 136 -1.63 0.65 -6.54
CA LEU A 136 -0.23 0.31 -6.24
C LEU A 136 0.10 -1.14 -6.59
N LEU A 137 -0.82 -2.08 -6.31
CA LEU A 137 -0.66 -3.48 -6.70
C LEU A 137 -0.55 -3.64 -8.22
N PHE A 138 -1.37 -2.94 -8.99
CA PHE A 138 -1.29 -2.94 -10.45
C PHE A 138 0.04 -2.37 -10.95
N GLU A 139 0.47 -1.22 -10.42
CA GLU A 139 1.74 -0.59 -10.80
C GLU A 139 2.94 -1.53 -10.57
N ARG A 140 2.99 -2.19 -9.41
CA ARG A 140 4.05 -3.16 -9.10
C ARG A 140 3.96 -4.43 -9.95
N ALA A 141 2.75 -4.94 -10.19
CA ALA A 141 2.54 -6.11 -11.02
C ALA A 141 2.96 -5.87 -12.49
N ALA A 142 2.71 -4.66 -13.02
CA ALA A 142 3.09 -4.26 -14.37
C ALA A 142 4.62 -4.24 -14.60
N MET A 143 5.42 -4.24 -13.53
CA MET A 143 6.89 -4.31 -13.59
C MET A 143 7.43 -5.75 -13.51
N THR A 144 6.56 -6.75 -13.64
CA THR A 144 6.92 -8.18 -13.61
C THR A 144 6.38 -8.90 -14.83
N ASP A 145 6.86 -10.11 -15.13
CA ASP A 145 6.38 -10.89 -16.28
C ASP A 145 5.11 -11.71 -16.01
N ASP A 146 4.48 -11.56 -14.83
CA ASP A 146 3.27 -12.30 -14.46
C ASP A 146 2.01 -11.66 -15.07
N VAL A 147 1.69 -12.06 -16.31
CA VAL A 147 0.55 -11.56 -17.08
C VAL A 147 -0.79 -11.78 -16.37
N LEU A 148 -0.96 -12.90 -15.66
CA LEU A 148 -2.20 -13.22 -14.96
C LEU A 148 -2.40 -12.28 -13.78
N LEU A 149 -1.34 -12.04 -13.00
CA LEU A 149 -1.37 -11.08 -11.91
C LEU A 149 -1.60 -9.66 -12.39
N GLN A 150 -0.92 -9.23 -13.46
CA GLN A 150 -1.13 -7.92 -14.06
C GLN A 150 -2.61 -7.70 -14.44
N SER A 151 -3.21 -8.68 -15.14
CA SER A 151 -4.60 -8.62 -15.57
C SER A 151 -5.56 -8.54 -14.38
N ARG A 152 -5.36 -9.40 -13.37
CA ARG A 152 -6.19 -9.40 -12.16
C ARG A 152 -6.06 -8.10 -11.37
N ALA A 153 -4.84 -7.60 -11.19
CA ALA A 153 -4.59 -6.34 -10.48
C ALA A 153 -5.22 -5.15 -11.23
N LYS A 154 -5.11 -5.12 -12.56
CA LYS A 154 -5.77 -4.12 -13.42
C LYS A 154 -7.29 -4.10 -13.20
N GLN A 155 -7.93 -5.28 -13.20
CA GLN A 155 -9.38 -5.38 -12.99
C GLN A 155 -9.80 -4.85 -11.61
N LEU A 156 -9.08 -5.24 -10.55
CA LEU A 156 -9.36 -4.78 -9.19
C LEU A 156 -9.19 -3.27 -9.02
N ALA A 157 -8.12 -2.70 -9.58
CA ALA A 157 -7.86 -1.27 -9.54
C ALA A 157 -8.95 -0.48 -10.30
N LEU A 158 -9.31 -0.91 -11.51
CA LEU A 158 -10.37 -0.27 -12.29
C LEU A 158 -11.74 -0.37 -11.61
N ALA A 159 -12.05 -1.50 -10.97
CA ALA A 159 -13.29 -1.67 -10.22
C ALA A 159 -13.35 -0.70 -9.03
N GLN A 160 -12.29 -0.62 -8.23
CA GLN A 160 -12.21 0.28 -7.10
C GLN A 160 -12.31 1.76 -7.53
N LEU A 161 -11.61 2.16 -8.59
CA LEU A 161 -11.67 3.54 -9.09
C LEU A 161 -13.05 3.89 -9.65
N ARG A 162 -13.73 2.92 -10.29
CA ARG A 162 -15.13 3.10 -10.72
C ARG A 162 -16.04 3.34 -9.53
N ASP A 163 -15.90 2.58 -8.45
CA ASP A 163 -16.70 2.78 -7.22
C ASP A 163 -16.46 4.15 -6.60
N VAL A 164 -15.21 4.64 -6.62
CA VAL A 164 -14.88 6.01 -6.19
C VAL A 164 -15.60 7.04 -7.06
N LEU A 165 -15.57 6.89 -8.39
CA LEU A 165 -16.19 7.83 -9.32
C LEU A 165 -17.72 7.82 -9.28
N ILE A 166 -18.34 6.69 -8.94
CA ILE A 166 -19.78 6.62 -8.69
C ILE A 166 -20.15 7.49 -7.48
N LYS A 167 -19.37 7.39 -6.39
CA LYS A 167 -19.62 8.15 -5.16
C LYS A 167 -19.20 9.61 -5.27
N GLN A 168 -18.14 9.88 -6.03
CA GLN A 168 -17.54 11.20 -6.19
C GLN A 168 -17.23 11.47 -7.67
N PRO A 169 -18.23 11.87 -8.48
CA PRO A 169 -18.06 12.04 -9.92
C PRO A 169 -17.03 13.10 -10.34
N ARG A 170 -16.72 14.07 -9.47
CA ARG A 170 -15.70 15.11 -9.66
C ARG A 170 -14.35 14.76 -9.03
N ASN A 171 -14.11 13.49 -8.70
CA ASN A 171 -12.81 13.07 -8.18
C ASN A 171 -11.80 12.98 -9.34
N ASP A 172 -11.16 14.11 -9.63
CA ASP A 172 -10.23 14.25 -10.76
C ASP A 172 -9.01 13.33 -10.63
N GLN A 173 -8.54 13.10 -9.40
CA GLN A 173 -7.45 12.16 -9.13
C GLN A 173 -7.82 10.74 -9.53
N ALA A 174 -9.01 10.26 -9.17
CA ALA A 174 -9.48 8.92 -9.54
C ALA A 174 -9.66 8.79 -11.06
N ARG A 175 -10.11 9.86 -11.75
CA ARG A 175 -10.18 9.88 -13.22
C ARG A 175 -8.80 9.72 -13.86
N VAL A 176 -7.81 10.49 -13.40
CA VAL A 176 -6.43 10.41 -13.91
C VAL A 176 -5.83 9.03 -13.66
N GLN A 177 -5.95 8.50 -12.44
CA GLN A 177 -5.44 7.16 -12.12
C GLN A 177 -6.10 6.09 -13.00
N MET A 178 -7.41 6.16 -13.18
CA MET A 178 -8.14 5.20 -14.02
C MET A 178 -7.71 5.31 -15.50
N ALA A 179 -7.54 6.54 -16.01
CA ALA A 179 -7.07 6.79 -17.37
C ALA A 179 -5.64 6.26 -17.60
N GLN A 180 -4.73 6.41 -16.62
CA GLN A 180 -3.38 5.84 -16.69
C GLN A 180 -3.41 4.32 -16.82
N ILE A 181 -4.24 3.65 -16.00
CA ILE A 181 -4.40 2.19 -16.06
C ILE A 181 -5.01 1.75 -17.40
N LEU A 182 -6.03 2.46 -17.90
CA LEU A 182 -6.65 2.17 -19.20
C LEU A 182 -5.64 2.32 -20.36
N SER A 183 -4.80 3.36 -20.32
CA SER A 183 -3.81 3.69 -21.37
C SER A 183 -2.67 2.68 -21.50
N THR A 184 -2.65 1.62 -20.67
CA THR A 184 -1.72 0.48 -20.80
C THR A 184 -2.06 -0.45 -21.97
N SER A 185 -3.25 -0.35 -22.57
CA SER A 185 -3.67 -1.13 -23.74
C SER A 185 -4.19 -0.23 -24.86
N ASP A 186 -4.07 -0.66 -26.12
CA ASP A 186 -4.52 0.13 -27.28
C ASP A 186 -6.00 0.42 -27.21
N ASP A 187 -6.79 -0.60 -26.90
CA ASP A 187 -8.24 -0.50 -26.74
C ASP A 187 -8.64 0.40 -25.57
N GLY A 188 -7.73 0.64 -24.62
CA GLY A 188 -7.97 1.46 -23.46
C GLY A 188 -7.70 2.96 -23.68
N LEU A 189 -6.92 3.33 -24.68
CA LEU A 189 -6.60 4.74 -24.97
C LEU A 189 -7.85 5.59 -25.28
N PRO A 190 -8.78 5.16 -26.17
CA PRO A 190 -10.01 5.92 -26.42
C PRO A 190 -10.91 6.05 -25.18
N ILE A 191 -10.89 5.03 -24.31
CA ILE A 191 -11.67 5.04 -23.07
C ILE A 191 -11.06 6.04 -22.08
N ALA A 192 -9.73 6.07 -21.96
CA ALA A 192 -9.00 7.01 -21.13
C ALA A 192 -9.23 8.46 -21.58
N GLU A 193 -9.13 8.72 -22.88
CA GLU A 193 -9.42 10.02 -23.50
C GLU A 193 -10.83 10.50 -23.13
N LYS A 194 -11.85 9.67 -23.39
CA LYS A 194 -13.25 9.98 -23.09
C LYS A 194 -13.47 10.24 -21.60
N LEU A 195 -12.86 9.44 -20.73
CA LEU A 195 -12.98 9.59 -19.27
C LEU A 195 -12.46 10.95 -18.77
N LEU A 196 -11.32 11.40 -19.32
CA LEU A 196 -10.69 12.67 -18.95
C LEU A 196 -11.44 13.86 -19.56
N ALA A 197 -11.87 13.76 -20.82
CA ALA A 197 -12.70 14.78 -21.47
C ALA A 197 -14.03 14.99 -20.73
N GLN A 198 -14.67 13.91 -20.28
CA GLN A 198 -15.85 13.99 -19.41
C GLN A 198 -15.57 14.69 -18.08
N GLY A 199 -14.37 14.50 -17.52
CA GLY A 199 -13.96 15.23 -16.32
C GLY A 199 -13.84 16.74 -16.59
N LEU A 200 -13.18 17.12 -17.69
CA LEU A 200 -13.03 18.52 -18.09
C LEU A 200 -14.37 19.21 -18.38
N ALA A 201 -15.36 18.46 -18.88
CA ALA A 201 -16.72 18.96 -19.06
C ALA A 201 -17.42 19.32 -17.74
N LEU A 202 -16.99 18.75 -16.60
CA LEU A 202 -17.48 19.10 -15.27
C LEU A 202 -16.74 20.29 -14.64
N GLY A 203 -15.66 20.76 -15.27
CA GLY A 203 -14.89 21.92 -14.83
C GLY A 203 -13.43 21.84 -15.27
N PRO A 204 -12.78 23.00 -15.50
CA PRO A 204 -11.37 23.03 -15.87
C PRO A 204 -10.49 22.51 -14.72
N ASN A 205 -9.58 21.58 -15.03
CA ASN A 205 -8.61 21.06 -14.07
C ASN A 205 -7.29 20.73 -14.77
N LYS A 206 -6.16 21.26 -14.25
CA LYS A 206 -4.82 21.06 -14.82
C LYS A 206 -4.33 19.61 -14.80
N TYR A 207 -4.74 18.82 -13.79
CA TYR A 207 -4.41 17.40 -13.74
C TYR A 207 -5.11 16.61 -14.84
N LEU A 208 -6.35 16.99 -15.16
CA LEU A 208 -7.10 16.35 -16.25
C LEU A 208 -6.56 16.73 -17.62
N THR A 209 -6.21 18.01 -17.86
CA THR A 209 -5.59 18.43 -19.12
C THR A 209 -4.23 17.76 -19.32
N ARG A 210 -3.39 17.71 -18.27
CA ARG A 210 -2.13 16.98 -18.31
C ARG A 210 -2.32 15.50 -18.58
N GLY A 211 -3.24 14.84 -17.88
CA GLY A 211 -3.57 13.44 -18.12
C GLY A 211 -4.00 13.19 -19.57
N LEU A 212 -4.80 14.10 -20.14
CA LEU A 212 -5.30 13.98 -21.51
C LEU A 212 -4.17 14.18 -22.54
N SER A 213 -3.27 15.13 -22.30
CA SER A 213 -2.04 15.31 -23.08
C SER A 213 -1.18 14.04 -23.07
N GLU A 214 -1.01 13.38 -21.92
CA GLU A 214 -0.28 12.10 -21.84
C GLU A 214 -0.97 10.98 -22.63
N VAL A 215 -2.30 10.90 -22.62
CA VAL A 215 -3.04 9.90 -23.42
C VAL A 215 -2.72 10.05 -24.91
N TYR A 216 -2.73 11.27 -25.44
CA TYR A 216 -2.39 11.52 -26.85
C TYR A 216 -0.91 11.24 -27.16
N ARG A 217 0.01 11.59 -26.25
CA ARG A 217 1.44 11.25 -26.38
C ARG A 217 1.67 9.74 -26.42
N LEU A 218 0.97 8.98 -25.57
CA LEU A 218 1.02 7.51 -25.58
C LEU A 218 0.42 6.95 -26.87
N ALA A 219 -0.73 7.48 -27.33
CA ALA A 219 -1.33 7.06 -28.59
C ALA A 219 -0.38 7.27 -29.78
N PHE A 220 0.29 8.42 -29.83
CA PHE A 220 1.32 8.70 -30.83
C PHE A 220 2.46 7.70 -30.76
N LEU A 221 3.05 7.50 -29.58
CA LEU A 221 4.18 6.59 -29.38
C LEU A 221 3.84 5.17 -29.87
N ARG A 222 2.63 4.69 -29.58
CA ARG A 222 2.17 3.37 -30.04
C ARG A 222 1.98 3.30 -31.55
N LYS A 223 1.37 4.33 -32.17
CA LYS A 223 1.25 4.42 -33.64
C LYS A 223 2.64 4.41 -34.30
N PHE A 224 3.59 5.17 -33.74
CA PHE A 224 4.98 5.23 -34.19
C PHE A 224 5.75 3.91 -34.03
N LEU A 225 5.57 3.19 -32.92
CA LEU A 225 6.18 1.88 -32.74
C LEU A 225 5.59 0.84 -33.70
N LYS A 226 4.27 0.86 -33.94
CA LYS A 226 3.59 -0.04 -34.89
C LYS A 226 3.97 0.24 -36.34
N SER A 227 4.31 1.47 -36.71
CA SER A 227 4.78 1.82 -38.05
C SER A 227 6.25 1.48 -38.29
N ASN A 228 6.89 0.67 -37.43
CA ASN A 228 8.34 0.43 -37.47
C ASN A 228 9.15 1.73 -37.47
N ARG A 229 8.67 2.78 -36.78
CA ARG A 229 9.30 4.10 -36.72
C ARG A 229 9.43 4.80 -38.07
N THR A 230 8.66 4.36 -39.06
CA THR A 230 8.49 5.10 -40.31
C THR A 230 7.48 6.22 -40.11
N SER A 231 7.75 7.38 -40.72
CA SER A 231 7.01 8.64 -40.61
C SER A 231 5.54 8.48 -40.19
N VAL A 232 5.18 9.03 -39.02
CA VAL A 232 3.80 9.13 -38.54
C VAL A 232 3.43 10.60 -38.41
N GLU A 233 2.22 10.95 -38.82
CA GLU A 233 1.64 12.29 -38.65
C GLU A 233 1.73 12.76 -37.19
N LEU A 234 2.09 14.03 -37.01
CA LEU A 234 2.33 14.65 -35.71
C LEU A 234 1.05 15.15 -35.03
N ASP A 235 -0.12 14.99 -35.67
CA ASP A 235 -1.42 15.53 -35.19
C ASP A 235 -1.71 15.22 -33.72
N LEU A 236 -1.37 14.00 -33.26
CA LEU A 236 -1.57 13.60 -31.86
C LEU A 236 -0.67 14.38 -30.90
N LEU A 237 0.56 14.71 -31.30
CA LEU A 237 1.45 15.56 -30.50
C LEU A 237 1.00 17.02 -30.53
N ASP A 238 0.52 17.51 -31.66
CA ASP A 238 -0.04 18.86 -31.77
C ASP A 238 -1.28 19.04 -30.88
N ILE A 239 -2.15 18.03 -30.81
CA ILE A 239 -3.28 17.98 -29.88
C ILE A 239 -2.78 17.97 -28.43
N ALA A 240 -1.78 17.14 -28.12
CA ALA A 240 -1.22 17.04 -26.77
C ALA A 240 -0.65 18.37 -26.26
N ILE A 241 0.09 19.11 -27.12
CA ILE A 241 0.65 20.44 -26.80
C ILE A 241 -0.46 21.48 -26.66
N ARG A 242 -1.50 21.43 -27.50
CA ARG A 242 -2.62 22.40 -27.41
C ARG A 242 -3.40 22.26 -26.10
N ILE A 243 -3.51 21.04 -25.58
CA ILE A 243 -4.28 20.73 -24.36
C ILE A 243 -3.48 21.05 -23.09
N ASP A 244 -2.18 20.80 -23.07
CA ASP A 244 -1.25 21.11 -21.97
C ASP A 244 0.04 21.73 -22.56
N PRO A 245 0.05 23.05 -22.82
CA PRO A 245 1.20 23.75 -23.42
C PRO A 245 2.44 23.82 -22.54
#